data_AF-W0H0K2-F1
#
_entry.id   AF-W0H0K2-F1
#
_cell.length_a   1.000
_cell.length_b   1.000
_cell.length_c   1.000
_cell.angle_alpha   90.00
_cell.angle_beta   90.00
_cell.angle_gamma   90.00
#
_symmetry.space_group_name_H-M   'P 1'
#
loop_
_entity.id
_entity.type
_entity.pdbx_description
1 polymer ?
#
loop_
_entity_poly.entity_id
_entity_poly.type
_entity_poly.pdbx_seq_one_letter_code
_entity_poly.pdbx_strand_id
1 'polypeptide(L)'
;MAKHRSRYRLVGLDGQPHPVLDAPYDTLELALADASDWCTGQGSRCSMGQQGIAVEVRTDSGSWRTIGYPVSCLSRSSAMAG
;
A
#
# COMPACT_ATOMS: atom_id res chain seq x y z
N MET A 1 -10.32 20.21 -18.45
CA MET A 1 -9.15 19.76 -17.67
C MET A 1 -9.49 18.41 -17.07
N ALA A 2 -9.07 17.32 -17.71
CA ALA A 2 -9.26 15.98 -17.15
C ALA A 2 -8.33 15.88 -15.94
N LYS A 3 -8.87 16.21 -14.75
CA LYS A 3 -8.17 16.02 -13.49
C LYS A 3 -7.72 14.57 -13.50
N HIS A 4 -6.41 14.34 -13.50
CA HIS A 4 -5.84 13.03 -13.27
C HIS A 4 -6.43 12.54 -11.95
N ARG A 5 -7.53 11.77 -12.04
CA ARG A 5 -8.17 11.21 -10.86
C ARG A 5 -7.18 10.15 -10.42
N SER A 6 -6.43 10.47 -9.39
CA SER A 6 -5.58 9.56 -8.64
C SER A 6 -6.24 8.18 -8.63
N ARG A 7 -5.63 7.26 -9.36
CA ARG A 7 -6.25 5.97 -9.68
C ARG A 7 -6.00 4.99 -8.56
N TYR A 8 -4.84 5.08 -7.93
CA TYR A 8 -4.40 4.15 -6.91
C TYR A 8 -4.09 4.89 -5.61
N ARG A 9 -4.28 4.21 -4.49
CA ARG A 9 -3.86 4.65 -3.15
C ARG A 9 -3.36 3.46 -2.34
N LEU A 10 -2.55 3.76 -1.33
CA LEU A 10 -2.07 2.77 -0.38
C LEU A 10 -2.81 2.91 0.95
N VAL A 11 -3.33 1.80 1.45
CA VAL A 11 -4.09 1.72 2.70
C VAL A 11 -3.48 0.64 3.60
N GLY A 12 -3.77 0.71 4.89
CA GLY A 12 -3.47 -0.39 5.81
C GLY A 12 -4.31 -1.63 5.50
N LEU A 13 -3.95 -2.78 6.07
CA LEU A 13 -4.74 -4.02 5.93
C LEU A 13 -6.15 -3.91 6.53
N ASP A 14 -6.37 -2.94 7.41
CA ASP A 14 -7.67 -2.59 7.97
C ASP A 14 -8.53 -1.72 7.03
N GLY A 15 -7.99 -1.34 5.86
CA GLY A 15 -8.67 -0.51 4.86
C GLY A 15 -8.66 0.99 5.18
N GLN A 16 -8.02 1.39 6.28
CA GLN A 16 -7.83 2.80 6.60
C GLN A 16 -6.67 3.42 5.82
N PRO A 17 -6.71 4.73 5.57
CA PRO A 17 -5.62 5.47 4.94
C PRO A 17 -4.28 5.19 5.62
N HIS A 18 -3.25 4.86 4.84
CA HIS A 18 -1.94 4.60 5.41
C HIS A 18 -1.34 5.91 5.96
N PRO A 19 -0.90 5.98 7.23
CA PRO A 19 -0.54 7.25 7.89
C PRO A 19 0.62 8.02 7.22
N VAL A 20 1.45 7.32 6.43
CA VAL A 20 2.59 7.92 5.71
C VAL A 20 2.46 7.85 4.19
N LEU A 21 1.67 6.90 3.67
CA LEU A 21 1.63 6.58 2.24
C LEU A 21 0.22 6.77 1.66
N ASP A 22 -0.68 7.43 2.38
CA ASP A 22 -1.96 7.86 1.84
C ASP A 22 -1.75 9.01 0.84
N ALA A 23 -1.15 8.65 -0.28
CA ALA A 23 -0.84 9.51 -1.40
C ALA A 23 -1.59 9.02 -2.64
N PRO A 24 -1.99 9.96 -3.51
CA PRO A 24 -2.55 9.62 -4.81
C PRO A 24 -1.48 9.14 -5.79
N TYR A 25 -1.70 7.96 -6.38
CA TYR A 25 -0.83 7.40 -7.42
C TYR A 25 -1.53 7.33 -8.78
N ASP A 26 -0.81 7.70 -9.84
CA ASP A 26 -1.29 7.61 -11.22
C ASP A 26 -1.22 6.18 -11.79
N THR A 27 -0.23 5.40 -11.36
CA THR A 27 0.02 4.03 -11.82
C THR A 27 0.17 3.05 -10.66
N LEU A 28 -0.14 1.78 -10.92
CA LEU A 28 0.04 0.69 -9.96
C LEU A 28 1.52 0.50 -9.60
N GLU A 29 2.42 0.67 -10.57
CA GLU A 29 3.86 0.49 -10.37
C GLU A 29 4.43 1.48 -9.35
N LEU A 30 4.02 2.76 -9.41
CA LEU A 30 4.43 3.76 -8.43
C LEU A 30 3.93 3.42 -7.02
N ALA A 31 2.66 3.00 -6.91
CA ALA A 31 2.09 2.57 -5.64
C ALA A 31 2.83 1.34 -5.06
N LEU A 32 3.16 0.36 -5.91
CA LEU A 32 3.90 -0.83 -5.49
C LEU A 32 5.34 -0.50 -5.10
N ALA A 33 6.02 0.39 -5.84
CA ALA A 33 7.38 0.81 -5.53
C ALA A 33 7.46 1.48 -4.16
N ASP A 34 6.58 2.44 -3.87
CA ASP A 34 6.53 3.11 -2.57
C ASP A 34 6.16 2.16 -1.43
N ALA A 35 5.22 1.24 -1.67
CA ALA A 35 4.87 0.24 -0.67
C ALA A 35 6.04 -0.70 -0.38
N SER A 36 6.78 -1.13 -1.40
CA SER A 36 7.99 -1.95 -1.24
C SER A 36 9.11 -1.19 -0.54
N ASP A 37 9.33 0.09 -0.86
CA ASP A 37 10.32 0.94 -0.19
C ASP A 37 9.97 1.12 1.28
N TRP A 38 8.71 1.39 1.61
CA TRP A 38 8.25 1.46 3.00
C TRP A 38 8.49 0.16 3.75
N CYS A 39 8.10 -0.97 3.17
CA CYS A 39 8.20 -2.27 3.84
C CYS A 39 9.65 -2.74 4.04
N THR A 40 10.57 -2.35 3.16
CA THR A 40 12.01 -2.63 3.32
C THR A 40 12.74 -1.56 4.14
N GLY A 41 12.19 -0.34 4.20
CA GLY A 41 12.74 0.81 4.90
C GLY A 41 12.05 1.08 6.24
N GLN A 42 11.35 2.21 6.34
CA GLN A 42 10.82 2.73 7.62
C GLN A 42 9.72 1.85 8.23
N GLY A 43 8.88 1.25 7.39
CA GLY A 43 7.80 0.35 7.78
C GLY A 43 8.28 -0.97 8.39
N SER A 44 9.54 -1.37 8.14
CA SER A 44 10.12 -2.57 8.77
C SER A 44 10.25 -2.48 10.30
N ARG A 45 10.18 -1.25 10.84
CA ARG A 45 10.23 -0.96 12.28
C ARG A 45 8.84 -0.75 12.89
N CYS A 46 7.80 -0.68 12.06
CA CYS A 46 6.42 -0.51 12.49
C CYS A 46 5.82 -1.86 12.92
N SER A 47 4.72 -1.82 13.69
CA SER A 47 3.97 -3.02 14.05
C SER A 47 3.38 -3.69 12.79
N MET A 48 3.14 -5.01 12.83
CA MET A 48 2.64 -5.76 11.66
C MET A 48 1.37 -5.14 11.03
N GLY A 49 0.49 -4.55 11.83
CA GLY A 49 -0.72 -3.87 11.34
C GLY A 49 -0.46 -2.56 10.57
N GLN A 50 0.67 -1.90 10.81
CA GLN A 50 1.12 -0.71 10.06
C GLN A 50 2.12 -1.05 8.95
N GLN A 51 2.69 -2.26 8.98
CA GLN A 51 3.60 -2.74 7.95
C GLN A 51 2.83 -3.34 6.77
N GLY A 52 1.67 -3.96 7.03
CA GLY A 52 0.82 -4.50 6.00
C GLY A 52 0.15 -3.38 5.18
N ILE A 53 0.44 -3.35 3.88
CA ILE A 53 -0.13 -2.40 2.94
C ILE A 53 -1.04 -3.14 1.96
N ALA A 54 -2.15 -2.52 1.60
CA ALA A 54 -3.00 -2.91 0.49
C ALA A 54 -3.05 -1.80 -0.56
N VAL A 55 -3.13 -2.19 -1.83
CA VAL A 55 -3.31 -1.26 -2.94
C VAL A 55 -4.78 -1.23 -3.33
N GLU A 56 -5.38 -0.05 -3.29
CA GLU A 56 -6.74 0.15 -3.77
C GLU A 56 -6.75 0.95 -5.07
N VAL A 57 -7.68 0.59 -5.96
CA VAL A 57 -7.97 1.35 -7.18
C VAL A 57 -9.33 2.03 -7.07
N ARG A 58 -9.43 3.25 -7.59
CA ARG A 58 -10.69 3.96 -7.73
C ARG A 58 -11.45 3.43 -8.94
N THR A 59 -12.64 2.90 -8.71
CA THR A 59 -13.55 2.48 -9.78
C THR A 59 -14.21 3.68 -10.45
N ASP A 60 -14.78 3.45 -11.63
CA ASP A 60 -15.55 4.48 -12.35
C ASP A 60 -16.74 5.00 -11.52
N SER A 61 -17.35 4.12 -10.72
CA SER A 61 -18.42 4.44 -9.77
C SER A 61 -17.96 5.30 -8.59
N GLY A 62 -16.65 5.57 -8.45
CA GLY A 62 -16.08 6.40 -7.40
C GLY A 62 -15.73 5.67 -6.11
N SER A 63 -15.95 4.35 -6.05
CA SER A 63 -15.59 3.51 -4.90
C SER A 63 -14.13 3.07 -4.98
N TRP A 64 -13.54 2.74 -3.83
CA TRP A 64 -12.23 2.12 -3.75
C TRP A 64 -12.38 0.60 -3.67
N ARG A 65 -11.50 -0.12 -4.36
CA ARG A 65 -11.43 -1.58 -4.30
C ARG A 65 -9.99 -2.02 -4.16
N THR A 66 -9.73 -2.88 -3.18
CA THR A 66 -8.44 -3.55 -3.05
C THR A 66 -8.19 -4.46 -4.24
N ILE A 67 -7.07 -4.24 -4.92
CA ILE A 67 -6.64 -5.00 -6.09
C ILE A 67 -5.40 -5.86 -5.82
N GLY A 68 -4.70 -5.61 -4.72
CA GLY A 68 -3.52 -6.40 -4.38
C GLY A 68 -2.90 -6.02 -3.05
N TYR A 69 -1.98 -6.88 -2.62
CA TYR A 69 -1.15 -6.69 -1.44
C TYR A 69 0.31 -6.85 -1.88
N PRO A 70 1.18 -5.85 -1.66
CA PRO A 70 2.59 -5.96 -1.99
C PRO A 70 3.22 -7.07 -1.18
N VAL A 71 3.73 -8.10 -1.85
CA VAL A 71 4.32 -9.27 -1.18
C VAL A 71 5.52 -8.90 -0.30
N SER A 72 6.25 -7.83 -0.64
CA SER A 72 7.34 -7.27 0.17
C SER A 72 6.89 -6.87 1.58
N CYS A 73 5.61 -6.53 1.75
CA CYS A 73 5.03 -6.17 3.04
C CYS A 73 4.52 -7.40 3.82
N LEU A 74 4.24 -8.50 3.12
CA LEU A 74 3.74 -9.76 3.68
C LEU A 74 4.87 -10.75 4.00
N SER A 75 6.04 -10.61 3.37
CA SER A 75 7.16 -11.55 3.47
C SER A 75 8.03 -11.35 4.71
N ARG A 76 7.43 -11.13 5.89
CA ARG A 76 8.16 -11.22 7.17
C ARG A 76 8.03 -12.61 7.79
N SER A 77 8.03 -13.65 6.94
CA SER A 77 8.04 -15.05 7.39
C SER A 77 9.47 -15.58 7.36
N SER A 78 9.96 -15.89 8.56
CA SER A 78 11.14 -16.69 8.91
C SER A 78 12.53 -16.04 8.78
N ALA A 79 12.83 -15.12 9.70
CA ALA A 79 14.21 -14.97 10.20
C ALA A 79 14.23 -14.85 11.73
N MET A 80 13.41 -15.64 12.42
CA MET A 80 13.43 -15.81 13.88
C MET A 80 12.93 -17.21 14.26
N ALA A 81 13.69 -18.23 13.89
CA ALA A 81 13.71 -19.50 14.63
C ALA A 81 15.18 -19.66 15.07
N GLY A 82 15.43 -19.23 16.31
CA GLY A 82 16.68 -19.51 17.02
C GLY A 82 16.70 -20.93 17.57
#